data_AF-A0A924YSB4-F1
#
_entry.id   AF-A0A924YSB4-F1
#
_cell.length_a   1.000
_cell.length_b   1.000
_cell.length_c   1.000
_cell.angle_alpha   90.00
_cell.angle_beta   90.00
_cell.angle_gamma   90.00
#
_symmetry.space_group_name_H-M   'P 1'
#
loop_
_entity.id
_entity.type
_entity.pdbx_description
1 polymer ?
#
loop_
_entity_poly.entity_id
_entity_poly.type
_entity_poly.pdbx_seq_one_letter_code
_entity_poly.pdbx_strand_id
1 'polypeptide(L)'
;MKLVSSLMLVVTLLVVGISANAAETPWTRSAASGSWSAAATWEGGKVPEAGARVHVRPGHVVVYDVKSETPIRAVYVAGTLTFAADKDTRLDVGVLKIEAGDEPTEGGFDCDAHIEDLPAGAVRPALLVGTPEKPIGAKHTALIRLMPFEGQDKQSCPAIVCCGGRMEFHGAPLSRTWVKLGATSKKGDAAVTLSEAVTGWRIGDRV
;
A
#
# COMPACT_ATOMS: atom_id res chain seq x y z
N MET A 1 69.36 26.85 -41.86
CA MET A 1 68.08 27.52 -42.18
C MET A 1 67.06 26.45 -42.58
N LYS A 2 65.86 26.51 -41.98
CA LYS A 2 64.64 25.67 -42.14
C LYS A 2 64.34 24.72 -40.96
N LEU A 3 63.60 25.31 -40.00
CA LEU A 3 62.70 24.62 -39.07
C LEU A 3 61.59 23.93 -39.87
N VAL A 4 61.17 22.75 -39.42
CA VAL A 4 59.78 22.29 -39.63
C VAL A 4 59.27 21.68 -38.32
N SER A 5 58.28 22.39 -37.78
CA SER A 5 57.45 22.06 -36.63
C SER A 5 56.69 20.75 -36.84
N SER A 6 56.70 19.84 -35.86
CA SER A 6 55.82 18.66 -35.87
C SER A 6 54.80 18.77 -34.74
N LEU A 7 53.56 18.85 -35.20
CA LEU A 7 52.31 19.12 -34.53
C LEU A 7 51.98 18.06 -33.45
N MET A 8 51.86 18.44 -32.17
CA MET A 8 51.27 17.59 -31.13
C MET A 8 49.76 17.51 -31.36
N LEU A 9 49.27 16.33 -31.74
CA LEU A 9 47.85 16.01 -31.82
C LEU A 9 47.32 15.77 -30.40
N VAL A 10 46.61 16.75 -29.84
CA VAL A 10 45.86 16.58 -28.58
C VAL A 10 44.53 15.89 -28.92
N VAL A 11 44.39 14.63 -28.53
CA VAL A 11 43.13 13.88 -28.64
C VAL A 11 42.27 14.20 -27.43
N THR A 12 41.31 15.10 -27.60
CA THR A 12 40.31 15.43 -26.58
C THR A 12 39.28 14.31 -26.53
N LEU A 13 39.33 13.47 -25.49
CA LEU A 13 38.35 12.42 -25.24
C LEU A 13 37.03 13.08 -24.78
N LEU A 14 36.07 13.23 -25.68
CA LEU A 14 34.73 13.71 -25.35
C LEU A 14 33.98 12.57 -24.65
N VAL A 15 33.95 12.58 -23.31
CA VAL A 15 33.12 11.67 -22.52
C VAL A 15 31.68 12.11 -22.70
N VAL A 16 30.97 11.49 -23.64
CA VAL A 16 29.52 11.59 -23.72
C VAL A 16 28.98 10.81 -22.53
N GLY A 17 28.61 11.52 -21.46
CA GLY A 17 27.90 10.93 -20.34
C GLY A 17 26.57 10.38 -20.86
N ILE A 18 26.46 9.04 -20.96
CA ILE A 18 25.17 8.39 -21.07
C ILE A 18 24.53 8.58 -19.70
N SER A 19 23.73 9.64 -19.56
CA SER A 19 22.76 9.73 -18.48
C SER A 19 21.82 8.55 -18.68
N ALA A 20 22.03 7.47 -17.93
CA ALA A 20 21.01 6.48 -17.72
C ALA A 20 19.87 7.20 -16.99
N ASN A 21 18.87 7.66 -17.74
CA ASN A 21 17.58 7.97 -17.14
C ASN A 21 17.21 6.70 -16.37
N ALA A 22 17.08 6.80 -15.05
CA ALA A 22 16.51 5.73 -14.24
C ALA A 22 15.11 5.50 -14.81
N ALA A 23 14.97 4.49 -15.68
CA ALA A 23 13.70 4.14 -16.28
C ALA A 23 12.78 3.81 -15.11
N GLU A 24 11.68 4.55 -15.01
CA GLU A 24 10.69 4.28 -13.97
C GLU A 24 10.28 2.81 -14.06
N THR A 25 10.27 2.12 -12.91
CA THR A 25 9.83 0.74 -12.87
C THR A 25 8.41 0.66 -13.44
N PRO A 26 8.14 -0.19 -14.43
CA PRO A 26 6.79 -0.31 -14.99
C PRO A 26 5.84 -0.89 -13.96
N TRP A 27 4.56 -0.54 -14.07
CA TRP A 27 3.52 -1.09 -13.20
C TRP A 27 3.27 -2.57 -13.47
N THR A 28 3.34 -3.39 -12.43
CA THR A 28 2.88 -4.78 -12.45
C THR A 28 1.36 -4.76 -12.30
N ARG A 29 0.65 -5.12 -13.37
CA ARG A 29 -0.81 -5.06 -13.43
C ARG A 29 -1.43 -6.42 -13.16
N SER A 30 -2.55 -6.45 -12.45
CA SER A 30 -3.32 -7.68 -12.29
C SER A 30 -3.90 -8.14 -13.65
N ALA A 31 -3.58 -9.35 -14.11
CA ALA A 31 -4.14 -9.97 -15.31
C ALA A 31 -5.59 -10.47 -15.10
N ALA A 32 -5.91 -10.94 -13.91
CA ALA A 32 -7.23 -11.42 -13.51
C ALA A 32 -7.43 -11.28 -11.99
N SER A 33 -8.63 -11.57 -11.51
CA SER A 33 -8.89 -11.77 -10.07
C SER A 33 -8.17 -13.02 -9.56
N GLY A 34 -7.69 -13.00 -8.32
CA GLY A 34 -6.97 -14.14 -7.74
C GLY A 34 -6.16 -13.78 -6.49
N SER A 35 -5.41 -14.75 -5.97
CA SER A 35 -4.48 -14.51 -4.86
C SER A 35 -3.28 -13.69 -5.30
N TRP A 36 -2.79 -12.80 -4.44
CA TRP A 36 -1.57 -12.04 -4.66
C TRP A 36 -0.38 -12.96 -4.91
N SER A 37 -0.30 -14.08 -4.18
CA SER A 37 0.77 -15.08 -4.33
C SER A 37 0.76 -15.87 -5.64
N ALA A 38 -0.33 -15.81 -6.42
CA ALA A 38 -0.49 -16.62 -7.62
C ALA A 38 0.03 -15.90 -8.88
N ALA A 39 0.93 -16.56 -9.63
CA ALA A 39 1.46 -16.04 -10.89
C ALA A 39 0.36 -15.64 -11.90
N ALA A 40 -0.72 -16.43 -11.98
CA ALA A 40 -1.83 -16.18 -12.90
C ALA A 40 -2.62 -14.88 -12.60
N THR A 41 -2.48 -14.31 -11.40
CA THR A 41 -3.09 -13.03 -11.04
C THR A 41 -2.41 -11.86 -11.75
N TRP A 42 -1.17 -12.00 -12.21
CA TRP A 42 -0.32 -10.90 -12.68
C TRP A 42 0.02 -11.03 -14.16
N GLU A 43 0.04 -9.89 -14.86
CA GLU A 43 0.52 -9.84 -16.24
C GLU A 43 1.98 -10.32 -16.33
N GLY A 44 2.27 -11.14 -17.34
CA GLY A 44 3.59 -11.75 -17.49
C GLY A 44 3.89 -12.87 -16.49
N GLY A 45 2.94 -13.27 -15.64
CA GLY A 45 3.09 -14.40 -14.72
C GLY A 45 4.06 -14.14 -13.56
N LYS A 46 4.38 -12.88 -13.27
CA LYS A 46 5.35 -12.49 -12.25
C LYS A 46 4.66 -11.84 -11.06
N VAL A 47 4.79 -12.45 -9.89
CA VAL A 47 4.31 -11.88 -8.63
C VAL A 47 5.10 -10.62 -8.30
N PRO A 48 4.49 -9.55 -7.77
CA PRO A 48 5.20 -8.34 -7.37
C PRO A 48 6.35 -8.61 -6.40
N GLU A 49 7.53 -8.11 -6.75
CA GLU A 49 8.77 -8.23 -5.97
C GLU A 49 9.10 -6.93 -5.23
N ALA A 50 10.27 -6.88 -4.56
CA ALA A 50 10.75 -5.71 -3.84
C ALA A 50 10.76 -4.46 -4.73
N GLY A 51 10.22 -3.35 -4.21
CA GLY A 51 10.18 -2.07 -4.93
C GLY A 51 9.19 -2.03 -6.10
N ALA A 52 8.38 -3.08 -6.30
CA ALA A 52 7.37 -3.08 -7.36
C ALA A 52 6.35 -1.94 -7.19
N ARG A 53 5.88 -1.44 -8.33
CA ARG A 53 4.66 -0.62 -8.44
C ARG A 53 3.55 -1.54 -8.92
N VAL A 54 2.45 -1.61 -8.19
CA VAL A 54 1.39 -2.62 -8.41
C VAL A 54 0.07 -1.93 -8.72
N HIS A 55 -0.57 -2.32 -9.81
CA HIS A 55 -1.88 -1.80 -10.20
C HIS A 55 -2.90 -2.94 -10.20
N VAL A 56 -3.83 -2.91 -9.23
CA VAL A 56 -5.02 -3.78 -9.20
C VAL A 56 -6.08 -3.13 -10.07
N ARG A 57 -6.27 -3.67 -11.28
CA ARG A 57 -7.09 -3.07 -12.34
C ARG A 57 -8.59 -3.02 -11.99
N PRO A 58 -9.37 -2.13 -12.63
CA PRO A 58 -10.82 -2.09 -12.50
C PRO A 58 -11.46 -3.47 -12.71
N GLY A 59 -12.47 -3.78 -11.88
CA GLY A 59 -13.22 -5.05 -11.95
C GLY A 59 -12.48 -6.29 -11.43
N HIS A 60 -11.20 -6.18 -11.08
CA HIS A 60 -10.44 -7.30 -10.50
C HIS A 60 -10.54 -7.31 -8.97
N VAL A 61 -10.54 -8.51 -8.39
CA VAL A 61 -10.42 -8.74 -6.95
C VAL A 61 -9.14 -9.51 -6.68
N VAL A 62 -8.18 -8.86 -6.03
CA VAL A 62 -6.92 -9.47 -5.61
C VAL A 62 -6.96 -9.74 -4.12
N VAL A 63 -6.74 -11.00 -3.73
CA VAL A 63 -6.65 -11.42 -2.33
C VAL A 63 -5.20 -11.36 -1.87
N TYR A 64 -4.84 -10.38 -1.04
CA TYR A 64 -3.53 -10.33 -0.41
C TYR A 64 -3.42 -11.42 0.65
N ASP A 65 -2.65 -12.47 0.36
CA ASP A 65 -2.58 -13.71 1.13
C ASP A 65 -1.16 -14.03 1.65
N VAL A 66 -0.29 -13.02 1.68
CA VAL A 66 1.13 -13.18 1.97
C VAL A 66 1.51 -12.46 3.28
N LYS A 67 2.38 -13.10 4.07
CA LYS A 67 3.10 -12.47 5.18
C LYS A 67 4.53 -12.16 4.71
N SER A 68 4.73 -10.96 4.15
CA SER A 68 6.01 -10.56 3.57
C SER A 68 6.60 -9.33 4.26
N GLU A 69 7.92 -9.32 4.43
CA GLU A 69 8.68 -8.11 4.80
C GLU A 69 9.33 -7.43 3.58
N THR A 70 9.12 -8.00 2.39
CA THR A 70 9.59 -7.41 1.14
C THR A 70 8.78 -6.15 0.83
N PRO A 71 9.40 -4.96 0.81
CA PRO A 71 8.65 -3.72 0.72
C PRO A 71 8.20 -3.47 -0.73
N ILE A 72 6.95 -3.12 -0.92
CA ILE A 72 6.34 -2.73 -2.20
C ILE A 72 6.35 -1.21 -2.29
N ARG A 73 6.78 -0.66 -3.42
CA ARG A 73 6.93 0.79 -3.55
C ARG A 73 5.58 1.49 -3.58
N ALA A 74 4.66 0.99 -4.40
CA ALA A 74 3.33 1.54 -4.57
C ALA A 74 2.30 0.45 -4.88
N VAL A 75 1.09 0.59 -4.33
CA VAL A 75 -0.07 -0.23 -4.67
C VAL A 75 -1.22 0.71 -5.01
N TYR A 76 -1.59 0.77 -6.29
CA TYR A 76 -2.74 1.49 -6.81
C TYR A 76 -3.90 0.52 -6.99
N VAL A 77 -5.01 0.79 -6.31
CA VAL A 77 -6.17 -0.09 -6.23
C VAL A 77 -7.35 0.58 -6.93
N ALA A 78 -7.57 0.19 -8.20
CA ALA A 78 -8.73 0.57 -9.02
C ALA A 78 -9.82 -0.50 -9.03
N GLY A 79 -9.46 -1.76 -8.78
CA GLY A 79 -10.37 -2.85 -8.44
C GLY A 79 -10.55 -3.00 -6.93
N THR A 80 -10.47 -4.23 -6.43
CA THR A 80 -10.51 -4.53 -5.00
C THR A 80 -9.22 -5.23 -4.57
N LEU A 81 -8.59 -4.71 -3.52
CA LEU A 81 -7.56 -5.41 -2.77
C LEU A 81 -8.16 -5.85 -1.42
N THR A 82 -8.25 -7.15 -1.18
CA THR A 82 -8.79 -7.70 0.06
C THR A 82 -7.76 -8.57 0.78
N PHE A 83 -7.62 -8.42 2.10
CA PHE A 83 -6.66 -9.20 2.89
C PHE A 83 -7.28 -10.53 3.29
N ALA A 84 -6.51 -11.62 3.16
CA ALA A 84 -6.93 -12.94 3.59
C ALA A 84 -7.23 -12.93 5.10
N ALA A 85 -8.46 -13.32 5.47
CA ALA A 85 -8.94 -13.27 6.86
C ALA A 85 -8.63 -14.54 7.68
N ASP A 86 -8.09 -15.57 7.02
CA ASP A 86 -7.85 -16.92 7.57
C ASP A 86 -6.36 -17.22 7.81
N LYS A 87 -5.48 -16.22 7.67
CA LYS A 87 -4.04 -16.33 7.91
C LYS A 87 -3.43 -14.98 8.24
N ASP A 88 -2.21 -15.01 8.78
CA ASP A 88 -1.42 -13.80 8.96
C ASP A 88 -1.03 -13.23 7.60
N THR A 89 -1.16 -11.91 7.48
CA THR A 89 -0.75 -11.14 6.31
C THR A 89 0.06 -9.93 6.75
N ARG A 90 1.04 -9.55 5.94
CA ARG A 90 1.86 -8.35 6.14
C ARG A 90 2.23 -7.76 4.80
N LEU A 91 1.91 -6.48 4.62
CA LEU A 91 2.28 -5.66 3.49
C LEU A 91 3.10 -4.47 3.98
N ASP A 92 4.38 -4.45 3.67
CA ASP A 92 5.24 -3.28 3.87
C ASP A 92 5.17 -2.45 2.57
N VAL A 93 4.69 -1.21 2.63
CA VAL A 93 4.36 -0.41 1.44
C VAL A 93 4.72 1.06 1.58
N GLY A 94 5.18 1.68 0.49
CA GLY A 94 5.38 3.12 0.40
C GLY A 94 4.05 3.88 0.33
N VAL A 95 3.28 3.62 -0.71
CA VAL A 95 1.94 4.20 -0.88
C VAL A 95 0.92 3.13 -1.24
N LEU A 96 -0.24 3.14 -0.58
CA LEU A 96 -1.41 2.35 -0.93
C LEU A 96 -2.56 3.32 -1.25
N LYS A 97 -2.84 3.49 -2.54
CA LYS A 97 -3.84 4.44 -3.07
C LYS A 97 -5.06 3.67 -3.57
N ILE A 98 -6.24 4.02 -3.06
CA ILE A 98 -7.53 3.48 -3.50
C ILE A 98 -8.21 4.58 -4.33
N GLU A 99 -8.27 4.39 -5.65
CA GLU A 99 -8.76 5.40 -6.59
C GLU A 99 -9.23 4.72 -7.87
N ALA A 100 -10.26 5.27 -8.50
CA ALA A 100 -10.77 4.74 -9.76
C ALA A 100 -9.94 5.28 -10.94
N GLY A 101 -9.70 4.43 -11.93
CA GLY A 101 -8.97 4.81 -13.13
C GLY A 101 -8.02 3.72 -13.59
N ASP A 102 -7.54 3.85 -14.82
CA ASP A 102 -6.57 2.91 -15.41
C ASP A 102 -5.12 3.46 -15.42
N GLU A 103 -4.93 4.71 -15.01
CA GLU A 103 -3.65 5.42 -15.00
C GLU A 103 -3.12 5.54 -13.55
N PRO A 104 -2.30 4.58 -13.08
CA PRO A 104 -1.88 4.54 -11.70
C PRO A 104 -0.83 5.62 -11.38
N THR A 105 -1.03 6.30 -10.24
CA THR A 105 -0.16 7.36 -9.73
C THR A 105 0.45 6.98 -8.38
N GLU A 106 1.49 7.70 -7.96
CA GLU A 106 2.19 7.46 -6.68
C GLU A 106 2.02 8.57 -5.65
N GLY A 107 1.30 9.65 -5.98
CA GLY A 107 1.04 10.76 -5.07
C GLY A 107 0.15 10.31 -3.91
N GLY A 108 0.63 10.48 -2.68
CA GLY A 108 -0.07 10.03 -1.48
C GLY A 108 -1.24 10.91 -1.01
N PHE A 109 -1.30 12.17 -1.46
CA PHE A 109 -2.38 13.12 -1.10
C PHE A 109 -2.98 13.86 -2.30
N ASP A 110 -2.55 13.52 -3.51
CA ASP A 110 -3.12 14.07 -4.73
C ASP A 110 -4.37 13.26 -5.09
N CYS A 111 -5.44 13.48 -4.33
CA CYS A 111 -6.77 13.09 -4.72
C CYS A 111 -7.28 14.20 -5.63
N ASP A 112 -7.22 14.01 -6.95
CA ASP A 112 -7.79 14.98 -7.88
C ASP A 112 -9.24 15.25 -7.49
N ALA A 113 -9.57 16.52 -7.25
CA ALA A 113 -10.90 16.97 -6.77
C ALA A 113 -12.02 16.77 -7.81
N HIS A 114 -11.71 16.12 -8.92
CA HIS A 114 -12.63 15.69 -9.96
C HIS A 114 -12.73 14.16 -9.92
N ILE A 115 -13.28 13.63 -8.82
CA ILE A 115 -13.81 12.27 -8.84
C ILE A 115 -14.90 12.29 -9.91
N GLU A 116 -14.59 11.77 -11.10
CA GLU A 116 -15.63 11.54 -12.10
C GLU A 116 -16.71 10.70 -11.42
N ASP A 117 -17.96 11.17 -11.49
CA ASP A 117 -19.08 10.42 -10.96
C ASP A 117 -19.07 9.04 -11.63
N LEU A 118 -18.74 8.02 -10.84
CA LEU A 118 -18.78 6.66 -11.34
C LEU A 118 -20.20 6.37 -11.81
N PRO A 119 -20.39 5.76 -12.99
CA PRO A 119 -21.71 5.41 -13.48
C PRO A 119 -22.51 4.67 -12.41
N ALA A 120 -23.81 4.93 -12.33
CA ALA A 120 -24.68 4.25 -11.37
C ALA A 120 -24.54 2.72 -11.50
N GLY A 121 -24.13 2.06 -10.41
CA GLY A 121 -23.89 0.61 -10.38
C GLY A 121 -22.45 0.17 -10.66
N ALA A 122 -21.53 1.10 -10.97
CA ALA A 122 -20.11 0.78 -11.07
C ALA A 122 -19.55 0.30 -9.72
N VAL A 123 -18.75 -0.76 -9.76
CA VAL A 123 -18.06 -1.26 -8.57
C VAL A 123 -16.97 -0.25 -8.19
N ARG A 124 -17.11 0.34 -7.01
CA ARG A 124 -16.10 1.27 -6.49
C ARG A 124 -14.82 0.52 -6.12
N PRO A 125 -13.64 1.14 -6.34
CA PRO A 125 -12.40 0.58 -5.85
C PRO A 125 -12.45 0.37 -4.33
N ALA A 126 -11.83 -0.69 -3.82
CA ALA A 126 -11.92 -1.02 -2.41
C ALA A 126 -10.63 -1.61 -1.83
N LEU A 127 -10.22 -1.11 -0.67
CA LEU A 127 -9.32 -1.81 0.25
C LEU A 127 -10.15 -2.44 1.37
N LEU A 128 -10.09 -3.76 1.49
CA LEU A 128 -10.84 -4.52 2.49
C LEU A 128 -9.90 -5.32 3.40
N VAL A 129 -9.71 -4.84 4.63
CA VAL A 129 -8.97 -5.57 5.67
C VAL A 129 -9.97 -6.21 6.62
N GLY A 130 -10.47 -7.39 6.24
CA GLY A 130 -11.67 -7.97 6.82
C GLY A 130 -12.96 -7.28 6.33
N THR A 131 -14.09 -7.88 6.66
CA THR A 131 -15.46 -7.38 6.37
C THR A 131 -16.35 -7.59 7.60
N PRO A 132 -17.54 -6.97 7.69
CA PRO A 132 -18.48 -7.26 8.75
C PRO A 132 -18.84 -8.76 8.86
N GLU A 133 -18.99 -9.44 7.72
CA GLU A 133 -19.36 -10.86 7.66
C GLU A 133 -18.15 -11.79 7.87
N LYS A 134 -16.96 -11.33 7.47
CA LYS A 134 -15.70 -12.08 7.58
C LYS A 134 -14.58 -11.15 8.10
N PRO A 135 -14.59 -10.83 9.40
CA PRO A 135 -13.54 -10.01 10.01
C PRO A 135 -12.22 -10.78 10.08
N ILE A 136 -11.10 -10.08 10.26
CA ILE A 136 -9.81 -10.69 10.60
C ILE A 136 -9.96 -11.35 11.98
N GLY A 137 -9.90 -12.68 12.01
CA GLY A 137 -10.08 -13.44 13.25
C GLY A 137 -8.98 -13.15 14.26
N ALA A 138 -9.28 -13.21 15.56
CA ALA A 138 -8.36 -12.85 16.64
C ALA A 138 -7.08 -13.74 16.75
N LYS A 139 -6.98 -14.80 15.93
CA LYS A 139 -5.79 -15.65 15.83
C LYS A 139 -4.83 -15.18 14.72
N HIS A 140 -5.26 -14.22 13.91
CA HIS A 140 -4.54 -13.75 12.74
C HIS A 140 -4.31 -12.24 12.82
N THR A 141 -3.23 -11.80 12.20
CA THR A 141 -2.93 -10.37 12.04
C THR A 141 -2.93 -10.01 10.56
N ALA A 142 -3.61 -8.92 10.19
CA ALA A 142 -3.44 -8.26 8.91
C ALA A 142 -2.72 -6.93 9.13
N LEU A 143 -1.42 -6.90 8.82
CA LEU A 143 -0.56 -5.75 9.04
C LEU A 143 -0.29 -5.02 7.72
N ILE A 144 -0.55 -3.71 7.70
CA ILE A 144 -0.03 -2.81 6.67
C ILE A 144 0.98 -1.89 7.37
N ARG A 145 2.23 -1.92 6.92
CA ARG A 145 3.30 -1.07 7.44
C ARG A 145 3.72 -0.07 6.38
N LEU A 146 3.60 1.20 6.72
CA LEU A 146 4.06 2.30 5.88
C LEU A 146 5.57 2.47 6.00
N MET A 147 6.27 2.52 4.85
CA MET A 147 7.74 2.56 4.76
C MET A 147 8.17 3.63 3.76
N PRO A 148 9.12 4.52 4.07
CA PRO A 148 9.59 5.50 3.10
C PRO A 148 10.37 4.83 1.96
N PHE A 149 10.22 5.33 0.73
CA PHE A 149 11.06 4.99 -0.42
C PHE A 149 11.79 6.22 -0.96
N GLU A 150 13.00 6.02 -1.47
CA GLU A 150 13.72 7.06 -2.21
C GLU A 150 12.95 7.46 -3.48
N GLY A 151 12.95 8.76 -3.79
CA GLY A 151 12.24 9.31 -4.94
C GLY A 151 10.74 9.53 -4.75
N GLN A 152 10.14 9.08 -3.64
CA GLN A 152 8.79 9.51 -3.27
C GLN A 152 8.82 10.89 -2.62
N ASP A 153 7.76 11.67 -2.85
CA ASP A 153 7.60 12.95 -2.19
C ASP A 153 7.43 12.74 -0.68
N LYS A 154 8.35 13.32 0.10
CA LYS A 154 8.40 13.19 1.56
C LYS A 154 7.27 13.93 2.27
N GLN A 155 6.61 14.86 1.59
CA GLN A 155 5.44 15.54 2.14
C GLN A 155 4.19 14.68 2.01
N SER A 156 4.13 13.80 1.00
CA SER A 156 2.95 12.96 0.74
C SER A 156 3.11 11.48 1.06
N CYS A 157 4.34 10.97 1.20
CA CYS A 157 4.62 9.55 1.42
C CYS A 157 5.47 9.32 2.68
N PRO A 158 5.32 8.16 3.35
CA PRO A 158 4.44 7.04 2.99
C PRO A 158 2.97 7.26 3.40
N ALA A 159 2.02 6.63 2.71
CA ALA A 159 0.59 6.87 2.92
C ALA A 159 -0.31 5.66 2.60
N ILE A 160 -1.46 5.60 3.28
CA ILE A 160 -2.66 4.88 2.81
C ILE A 160 -3.71 5.94 2.54
N VAL A 161 -4.21 6.03 1.31
CA VAL A 161 -5.13 7.09 0.89
C VAL A 161 -6.29 6.52 0.09
N CYS A 162 -7.51 7.00 0.38
CA CYS A 162 -8.72 6.60 -0.30
C CYS A 162 -9.34 7.79 -1.04
N CYS A 163 -9.09 7.89 -2.34
CA CYS A 163 -9.58 8.94 -3.23
C CYS A 163 -10.78 8.42 -4.03
N GLY A 164 -11.98 8.46 -3.43
CA GLY A 164 -13.24 8.09 -4.11
C GLY A 164 -13.65 6.61 -4.09
N GLY A 165 -12.85 5.74 -3.45
CA GLY A 165 -13.17 4.33 -3.23
C GLY A 165 -13.85 4.03 -1.89
N ARG A 166 -13.73 2.77 -1.45
CA ARG A 166 -14.03 2.30 -0.09
C ARG A 166 -12.77 1.82 0.60
N MET A 167 -12.73 2.03 1.91
CA MET A 167 -11.67 1.51 2.76
C MET A 167 -12.29 1.01 4.05
N GLU A 168 -12.20 -0.30 4.29
CA GLU A 168 -12.87 -1.00 5.40
C GLU A 168 -11.86 -1.81 6.22
N PHE A 169 -11.97 -1.71 7.54
CA PHE A 169 -11.11 -2.43 8.49
C PHE A 169 -11.99 -3.09 9.56
N HIS A 170 -12.04 -4.42 9.55
CA HIS A 170 -12.81 -5.22 10.48
C HIS A 170 -11.92 -6.27 11.13
N GLY A 171 -11.52 -5.99 12.37
CA GLY A 171 -10.87 -6.96 13.25
C GLY A 171 -11.88 -7.82 14.01
N ALA A 172 -11.37 -8.70 14.87
CA ALA A 172 -12.22 -9.56 15.68
C ALA A 172 -13.26 -8.75 16.48
N PRO A 173 -14.54 -9.16 16.45
CA PRO A 173 -15.59 -8.41 17.11
C PRO A 173 -15.36 -8.36 18.62
N LEU A 174 -15.48 -7.17 19.19
CA LEU A 174 -15.51 -6.98 20.64
C LEU A 174 -16.97 -7.02 21.13
N SER A 175 -17.17 -7.39 22.39
CA SER A 175 -18.50 -7.33 23.03
C SER A 175 -19.10 -5.93 23.00
N ARG A 176 -18.23 -4.91 22.95
CA ARG A 176 -18.55 -3.50 22.83
C ARG A 176 -17.38 -2.74 22.19
N THR A 177 -17.69 -1.68 21.46
CA THR A 177 -16.68 -0.86 20.78
C THR A 177 -16.17 0.30 21.62
N TRP A 178 -16.88 0.68 22.69
CA TRP A 178 -16.46 1.72 23.63
C TRP A 178 -17.09 1.53 25.02
N VAL A 179 -16.41 2.01 26.06
CA VAL A 179 -16.92 2.10 27.44
C VAL A 179 -16.48 3.43 28.03
N LYS A 180 -17.33 4.06 28.86
CA LYS A 180 -16.92 5.26 29.60
C LYS A 180 -15.97 4.87 30.73
N LEU A 181 -15.01 5.74 31.02
CA LEU A 181 -14.27 5.65 32.28
C LEU A 181 -15.25 5.85 33.45
N GLY A 182 -15.09 5.03 34.49
CA GLY A 182 -15.81 5.17 35.76
C GLY A 182 -15.19 6.24 36.66
N ALA A 183 -13.94 6.64 36.39
CA ALA A 183 -13.25 7.73 37.06
C ALA A 183 -12.16 8.33 36.16
N THR A 184 -11.78 9.59 36.41
CA THR A 184 -10.67 10.26 35.71
C THR A 184 -9.36 9.51 35.96
N SER A 185 -8.62 9.18 34.89
CA SER A 185 -7.24 8.68 34.97
C SER A 185 -6.24 9.83 34.79
N LYS A 186 -5.15 9.80 35.54
CA LYS A 186 -4.07 10.79 35.53
C LYS A 186 -2.86 10.26 34.77
N LYS A 187 -2.01 11.19 34.32
CA LYS A 187 -0.72 10.84 33.71
C LYS A 187 0.09 9.94 34.66
N GLY A 188 0.50 8.78 34.16
CA GLY A 188 1.32 7.82 34.91
C GLY A 188 0.52 6.71 35.63
N ASP A 189 -0.81 6.75 35.60
CA ASP A 189 -1.61 5.65 36.13
C ASP A 189 -1.36 4.36 35.34
N ALA A 190 -1.21 3.24 36.05
CA ALA A 190 -1.06 1.91 35.46
C ALA A 190 -2.40 1.15 35.36
N ALA A 191 -3.51 1.76 35.80
CA ALA A 191 -4.83 1.17 35.79
C ALA A 191 -5.89 2.23 35.45
N VAL A 192 -6.94 1.81 34.74
CA VAL A 192 -8.12 2.63 34.45
C VAL A 192 -9.36 1.98 35.07
N THR A 193 -10.25 2.81 35.62
CA THR A 193 -11.55 2.34 36.13
C THR A 193 -12.58 2.51 35.02
N LEU A 194 -13.33 1.45 34.71
CA LEU A 194 -14.39 1.47 33.72
C LEU A 194 -15.75 1.64 34.43
N SER A 195 -16.68 2.34 33.78
CA SER A 195 -18.02 2.60 34.34
C SER A 195 -18.89 1.34 34.46
N GLU A 196 -18.47 0.25 33.82
CA GLU A 196 -19.16 -1.03 33.79
C GLU A 196 -18.16 -2.15 33.47
N ALA A 197 -18.51 -3.38 33.81
CA ALA A 197 -17.69 -4.55 33.49
C ALA A 197 -17.64 -4.76 31.98
N VAL A 198 -16.44 -4.97 31.44
CA VAL A 198 -16.23 -5.27 30.02
C VAL A 198 -15.67 -6.68 29.88
N THR A 199 -16.26 -7.44 28.96
CA THR A 199 -15.83 -8.81 28.64
C THR A 199 -15.25 -8.84 27.23
N GLY A 200 -14.39 -9.83 26.92
CA GLY A 200 -13.83 -10.01 25.58
C GLY A 200 -12.43 -9.43 25.34
N TRP A 201 -11.90 -8.65 26.28
CA TRP A 201 -10.48 -8.29 26.32
C TRP A 201 -9.63 -9.51 26.66
N ARG A 202 -8.43 -9.59 26.08
CA ARG A 202 -7.49 -10.70 26.22
C ARG A 202 -6.14 -10.19 26.69
N ILE A 203 -5.35 -11.07 27.31
CA ILE A 203 -3.96 -10.77 27.64
C ILE A 203 -3.23 -10.41 26.35
N GLY A 204 -2.64 -9.20 26.31
CA GLY A 204 -1.94 -8.66 25.15
C GLY A 204 -2.66 -7.51 24.45
N ASP A 205 -3.97 -7.35 24.66
CA ASP A 205 -4.72 -6.18 24.17
C ASP A 205 -4.18 -4.89 24.81
N ARG A 206 -4.19 -3.78 24.06
CA ARG A 206 -3.62 -2.49 24.49
C ARG A 206 -4.61 -1.36 24.24
N VAL A 207 -4.65 -0.40 25.16
CA VAL A 207 -5.34 0.91 25.06
C VAL A 207 -4.29 1.99 24.90
#